data_AF-A0A0A2UQS2-F1
#
_entry.id   AF-A0A0A2UQS2-F1
#
_cell.length_a   1.000
_cell.length_b   1.000
_cell.length_c   1.000
_cell.angle_alpha   90.00
_cell.angle_beta   90.00
_cell.angle_gamma   90.00
#
_symmetry.space_group_name_H-M   'P 1'
#
loop_
_entity.id
_entity.type
_entity.pdbx_description
1 polymer ?
#
loop_
_entity_poly.entity_id
_entity_poly.type
_entity_poly.pdbx_seq_one_letter_code
_entity_poly.pdbx_strand_id
1 'polypeptide(L)'
;MFFSIIILSSCNSNSQAESIVKPILSEFQEKGIILNEKTEKSKIFTFAGSDEKHYDFNGGSVYILYDFGSKDRIVDKLKTILAETEFPYGVNSLYTDQFIIVFIANDGNREVEEKVEYIFKKIK
;
A
#
# COMPACT_ATOMS: atom_id res chain seq x y z
N MET A 1 -27.07 8.35 -43.46
CA MET A 1 -27.82 8.04 -42.23
C MET A 1 -26.79 7.65 -41.19
N PHE A 2 -26.41 8.60 -40.34
CA PHE A 2 -25.40 8.41 -39.31
C PHE A 2 -26.07 8.55 -37.96
N PHE A 3 -25.88 7.57 -37.08
CA PHE A 3 -25.69 7.81 -35.66
C PHE A 3 -24.81 6.69 -35.12
N SER A 4 -23.52 6.98 -35.05
CA SER A 4 -22.54 6.20 -34.31
C SER A 4 -22.84 6.39 -32.82
N ILE A 5 -23.13 5.30 -32.11
CA ILE A 5 -23.07 5.31 -30.65
C ILE A 5 -21.60 5.06 -30.30
N ILE A 6 -20.88 6.15 -30.04
CA ILE A 6 -19.58 6.09 -29.36
C ILE A 6 -19.90 5.85 -27.89
N ILE A 7 -19.81 4.61 -27.42
CA ILE A 7 -19.73 4.35 -25.99
C ILE A 7 -18.30 4.66 -25.56
N LEU A 8 -18.05 5.91 -25.17
CA LEU A 8 -16.88 6.26 -24.36
C LEU A 8 -17.06 5.54 -23.02
N SER A 9 -16.56 4.30 -22.94
CA SER A 9 -16.31 3.66 -21.66
C SER A 9 -15.13 4.36 -20.99
N SER A 10 -15.38 5.53 -20.42
CA SER A 10 -14.53 6.08 -19.36
C SER A 10 -15.18 5.75 -18.02
N CYS A 11 -15.11 4.47 -17.65
CA CYS A 11 -15.44 4.03 -16.30
C CYS A 11 -14.16 3.89 -15.49
N ASN A 12 -13.71 5.03 -14.96
CA ASN A 12 -13.47 5.23 -13.54
C ASN A 12 -12.48 4.31 -12.78
N SER A 13 -11.35 3.94 -13.40
CA SER A 13 -10.23 3.28 -12.69
C SER A 13 -9.46 4.21 -11.74
N ASN A 14 -9.67 5.53 -11.79
CA ASN A 14 -8.99 6.49 -10.90
C ASN A 14 -9.68 6.71 -9.53
N SER A 15 -10.88 6.19 -9.28
CA SER A 15 -11.66 6.58 -8.09
C SER A 15 -11.35 5.77 -6.81
N GLN A 16 -10.99 4.49 -6.97
CA GLN A 16 -10.81 3.60 -5.80
C GLN A 16 -9.41 3.71 -5.21
N ALA A 17 -8.38 3.83 -6.05
CA ALA A 17 -7.02 4.12 -5.61
C ALA A 17 -6.98 5.46 -4.84
N GLU A 18 -7.64 6.50 -5.34
CA GLU A 18 -7.68 7.78 -4.63
C GLU A 18 -8.43 7.72 -3.29
N SER A 19 -9.54 6.99 -3.21
CA SER A 19 -10.34 6.91 -1.98
C SER A 19 -9.70 6.07 -0.88
N ILE A 20 -8.86 5.09 -1.23
CA ILE A 20 -8.13 4.25 -0.27
C ILE A 20 -6.75 4.84 0.06
N VAL A 21 -5.99 5.23 -0.95
CA VAL A 21 -4.58 5.59 -0.80
C VAL A 21 -4.42 7.00 -0.25
N LYS A 22 -5.20 7.99 -0.71
CA LYS A 22 -5.04 9.40 -0.25
C LYS A 22 -5.17 9.54 1.27
N PRO A 23 -6.20 8.98 1.94
CA PRO A 23 -6.31 9.07 3.40
C PRO A 23 -5.09 8.49 4.11
N ILE A 24 -4.59 7.33 3.66
CA ILE A 24 -3.40 6.71 4.23
C ILE A 24 -2.21 7.65 4.09
N LEU A 25 -1.96 8.21 2.90
CA LEU A 25 -0.84 9.15 2.68
C LEU A 25 -0.94 10.40 3.56
N SER A 26 -2.14 10.93 3.76
CA SER A 26 -2.37 12.08 4.64
C SER A 26 -1.95 11.78 6.08
N GLU A 27 -2.24 10.58 6.59
CA GLU A 27 -1.82 10.18 7.94
C GLU A 27 -0.30 10.14 8.12
N PHE A 28 0.43 9.64 7.11
CA PHE A 28 1.90 9.67 7.14
C PHE A 28 2.43 11.10 7.09
N GLN A 29 1.87 11.95 6.24
CA GLN A 29 2.27 13.36 6.12
C GLN A 29 1.99 14.15 7.40
N GLU A 30 0.85 13.92 8.07
CA GLU A 30 0.51 14.54 9.36
C GLU A 30 1.53 14.20 10.46
N LYS A 31 2.21 13.05 10.36
CA LYS A 31 3.28 12.64 11.28
C LYS A 31 4.68 13.04 10.83
N GLY A 32 4.78 13.83 9.77
CA GLY A 32 6.05 14.30 9.21
C GLY A 32 6.80 13.23 8.42
N ILE A 33 6.13 12.13 8.03
CA ILE A 33 6.70 11.12 7.14
C ILE A 33 6.31 11.49 5.71
N ILE A 34 7.27 12.05 4.97
CA ILE A 34 7.07 12.46 3.58
C ILE A 34 7.32 11.26 2.67
N LEU A 35 6.23 10.64 2.22
CA LEU A 35 6.22 9.52 1.28
C LEU A 35 6.39 10.01 -0.16
N ASN A 36 7.28 9.36 -0.90
CA ASN A 36 7.55 9.61 -2.32
C ASN A 36 7.15 8.38 -3.14
N GLU A 37 6.15 8.52 -4.01
CA GLU A 37 5.67 7.42 -4.84
C GLU A 37 6.75 6.94 -5.81
N LYS A 38 6.92 5.61 -5.90
CA LYS A 38 7.71 4.96 -6.94
C LYS A 38 6.81 4.64 -8.12
N THR A 39 7.29 5.01 -9.30
CA THR A 39 6.61 4.69 -10.57
C THR A 39 6.71 3.21 -10.95
N GLU A 40 7.68 2.48 -10.40
CA GLU A 40 7.85 1.04 -10.62
C GLU A 40 7.15 0.23 -9.52
N LYS A 41 6.39 -0.80 -9.93
CA LYS A 41 5.79 -1.77 -9.00
C LYS A 41 6.89 -2.56 -8.27
N SER A 42 6.63 -2.92 -7.02
CA SER A 42 7.53 -3.77 -6.24
C SER A 42 7.67 -5.13 -6.88
N LYS A 43 8.91 -5.60 -7.04
CA LYS A 43 9.18 -6.99 -7.45
C LYS A 43 8.74 -8.01 -6.39
N ILE A 44 8.56 -7.56 -5.14
CA ILE A 44 8.30 -8.41 -3.97
C ILE A 44 6.80 -8.59 -3.74
N PHE A 45 6.01 -7.53 -3.91
CA PHE A 45 4.59 -7.50 -3.53
C PHE A 45 3.61 -7.43 -4.72
N THR A 46 4.08 -7.77 -5.93
CA THR A 46 3.20 -7.85 -7.11
C THR A 46 2.36 -9.13 -7.08
N PHE A 47 1.07 -9.00 -6.78
CA PHE A 47 0.11 -10.12 -6.86
C PHE A 47 -0.87 -9.95 -8.04
N ALA A 48 -1.16 -11.06 -8.72
CA ALA A 48 -2.22 -11.07 -9.73
C ALA A 48 -3.59 -10.87 -9.07
N GLY A 49 -4.34 -9.88 -9.55
CA GLY A 49 -5.67 -9.53 -9.02
C GLY A 49 -5.62 -8.66 -7.76
N SER A 50 -4.56 -7.87 -7.59
CA SER A 50 -4.50 -6.75 -6.65
C SER A 50 -3.73 -5.59 -7.27
N ASP A 51 -4.04 -4.39 -6.81
CA ASP A 51 -3.21 -3.22 -7.07
C ASP A 51 -2.22 -2.97 -5.94
N GLU A 52 -1.13 -2.29 -6.29
CA GLU A 52 -0.04 -1.96 -5.39
C GLU A 52 0.40 -0.52 -5.64
N LYS A 53 0.60 0.22 -4.55
CA LYS A 53 1.35 1.48 -4.53
C LYS A 53 2.56 1.35 -3.62
N HIS A 54 3.71 1.77 -4.13
CA HIS A 54 4.98 1.71 -3.43
C HIS A 54 5.49 3.13 -3.18
N TYR A 55 5.87 3.41 -1.94
CA TYR A 55 6.39 4.69 -1.50
C TYR A 55 7.71 4.51 -0.76
N ASP A 56 8.68 5.39 -1.02
CA ASP A 56 9.90 5.50 -0.24
C ASP A 56 9.87 6.78 0.62
N PHE A 57 10.51 6.72 1.78
CA PHE A 57 10.78 7.89 2.60
C PHE A 57 12.15 7.77 3.29
N ASN A 58 12.57 8.84 3.93
CA ASN A 58 13.80 8.81 4.73
C ASN A 58 13.58 7.97 6.00
N GLY A 59 13.94 6.68 5.92
CA GLY A 59 13.77 5.71 7.00
C GLY A 59 13.13 4.38 6.58
N GLY A 60 12.71 4.21 5.33
CA GLY A 60 12.10 2.95 4.89
C GLY A 60 11.25 3.03 3.62
N SER A 61 10.43 2.00 3.45
CA SER A 61 9.47 1.87 2.35
C SER A 61 8.09 1.47 2.88
N VAL A 62 7.05 1.95 2.19
CA VAL A 62 5.64 1.64 2.46
C VAL A 62 5.01 1.07 1.20
N TYR A 63 4.36 -0.07 1.34
CA TYR A 63 3.56 -0.70 0.30
C TYR A 63 2.10 -0.68 0.72
N ILE A 64 1.24 -0.25 -0.19
CA ILE A 64 -0.21 -0.26 0.00
C ILE A 64 -0.80 -1.17 -1.07
N LEU A 65 -1.36 -2.29 -0.63
CA LEU A 65 -2.05 -3.25 -1.48
C LEU A 65 -3.55 -3.05 -1.33
N TYR A 66 -4.29 -3.03 -2.43
CA TYR A 66 -5.74 -2.83 -2.43
C TYR A 66 -6.37 -3.51 -3.66
N ASP A 67 -7.70 -3.45 -3.76
CA ASP A 67 -8.49 -4.10 -4.81
C ASP A 67 -8.17 -5.60 -4.96
N PHE A 68 -7.90 -6.27 -3.83
CA PHE A 68 -7.72 -7.71 -3.81
C PHE A 68 -9.08 -8.39 -3.65
N GLY A 69 -9.37 -9.36 -4.52
CA GLY A 69 -10.66 -10.07 -4.47
C GLY A 69 -10.90 -10.93 -3.22
N SER A 70 -9.85 -11.25 -2.45
CA SER A 70 -9.94 -12.00 -1.20
C SER A 70 -8.83 -11.61 -0.24
N LYS A 71 -9.21 -11.02 0.90
CA LYS A 71 -8.30 -10.64 1.99
C LYS A 71 -7.48 -11.83 2.49
N ASP A 72 -8.14 -12.91 2.88
CA ASP A 72 -7.45 -14.07 3.48
C ASP A 72 -6.37 -14.62 2.53
N ARG A 73 -6.71 -14.74 1.25
CA ARG A 73 -5.77 -15.22 0.23
C ARG A 73 -4.55 -14.31 0.07
N ILE A 74 -4.72 -12.99 0.07
CA ILE A 74 -3.59 -12.07 -0.06
C ILE A 74 -2.77 -11.98 1.22
N VAL A 75 -3.41 -12.08 2.39
CA VAL A 75 -2.73 -12.12 3.69
C VAL A 75 -1.86 -13.36 3.81
N ASP A 76 -2.36 -14.53 3.43
CA ASP A 76 -1.58 -15.76 3.47
C ASP A 76 -0.36 -15.69 2.54
N LYS A 77 -0.54 -15.21 1.31
CA LYS A 77 0.58 -14.98 0.38
C LYS A 77 1.61 -14.00 0.93
N LEU A 78 1.16 -12.90 1.54
CA LEU A 78 2.04 -11.92 2.16
C LEU A 78 2.83 -12.55 3.29
N LYS A 79 2.19 -13.30 4.18
CA LYS A 79 2.87 -13.99 5.27
C LYS A 79 3.94 -14.96 4.77
N THR A 80 3.64 -15.70 3.69
CA THR A 80 4.63 -16.56 3.04
C THR A 80 5.83 -15.75 2.54
N ILE A 81 5.61 -14.66 1.79
CA ILE A 81 6.70 -13.82 1.29
C ILE A 81 7.50 -13.21 2.43
N LEU A 82 6.84 -12.71 3.47
CA LEU A 82 7.51 -12.14 4.65
C LEU A 82 8.34 -13.18 5.42
N ALA A 83 7.94 -14.45 5.42
CA ALA A 83 8.67 -15.54 6.05
C ALA A 83 9.82 -16.07 5.18
N GLU A 84 9.64 -16.09 3.86
CA GLU A 84 10.64 -16.58 2.89
C GLU A 84 11.70 -15.53 2.56
N THR A 85 11.36 -14.24 2.70
CA THR A 85 12.28 -13.14 2.43
C THR A 85 13.06 -12.80 3.70
N GLU A 86 14.37 -12.92 3.64
CA GLU A 86 15.27 -12.45 4.69
C GLU A 86 15.39 -10.92 4.63
N PHE A 87 14.35 -10.22 5.06
CA PHE A 87 14.42 -8.76 5.17
C PHE A 87 15.48 -8.39 6.21
N PRO A 88 16.43 -7.49 5.86
CA PRO A 88 17.49 -7.09 6.78
C PRO A 88 16.99 -6.24 7.95
N TYR A 89 15.69 -5.89 7.96
CA TYR A 89 15.08 -4.96 8.90
C TYR A 89 13.69 -5.40 9.35
N GLY A 90 13.17 -4.75 10.40
CA GLY A 90 11.82 -5.01 10.92
C GLY A 90 10.72 -4.66 9.92
N VAL A 91 9.77 -5.57 9.77
CA VAL A 91 8.57 -5.39 8.95
C VAL A 91 7.34 -5.31 9.84
N ASN A 92 6.54 -4.25 9.65
CA ASN A 92 5.23 -4.09 10.27
C ASN A 92 4.14 -4.17 9.20
N SER A 93 2.96 -4.68 9.55
CA SER A 93 1.85 -4.77 8.61
C SER A 93 0.49 -4.54 9.25
N LEU A 94 -0.39 -3.82 8.55
CA LEU A 94 -1.79 -3.61 8.91
C LEU A 94 -2.69 -4.25 7.85
N TYR A 95 -3.61 -5.10 8.28
CA TYR A 95 -4.51 -5.84 7.41
C TYR A 95 -5.96 -5.41 7.62
N THR A 96 -6.58 -4.82 6.60
CA THR A 96 -8.01 -4.47 6.61
C THR A 96 -8.75 -5.25 5.52
N ASP A 97 -10.07 -5.12 5.47
CA ASP A 97 -10.88 -5.77 4.42
C ASP A 97 -10.72 -5.07 3.06
N GLN A 98 -10.25 -3.82 3.04
CA GLN A 98 -10.14 -2.99 1.85
C GLN A 98 -8.71 -2.82 1.35
N PHE A 99 -7.73 -2.84 2.26
CA PHE A 99 -6.33 -2.61 1.94
C PHE A 99 -5.40 -3.30 2.93
N ILE A 100 -4.13 -3.40 2.55
CA ILE A 100 -3.05 -3.87 3.40
C ILE A 100 -1.91 -2.87 3.30
N ILE A 101 -1.38 -2.47 4.44
CA ILE A 101 -0.18 -1.62 4.52
C ILE A 101 0.97 -2.51 5.00
N VAL A 102 2.06 -2.56 4.23
CA VAL A 102 3.32 -3.17 4.64
C VAL A 102 4.35 -2.06 4.80
N PHE A 103 4.94 -1.98 5.98
CA PHE A 103 5.96 -1.00 6.33
C PHE A 103 7.27 -1.72 6.60
N ILE A 104 8.35 -1.27 5.97
CA ILE A 104 9.70 -1.80 6.16
C ILE A 104 10.60 -0.64 6.58
N ALA A 105 11.13 -0.67 7.80
CA ALA A 105 12.11 0.31 8.27
C ALA A 105 13.51 0.00 7.71
N ASN A 106 14.38 0.99 7.53
CA ASN A 106 15.76 0.78 7.08
C ASN A 106 16.82 0.92 8.18
N ASP A 107 16.48 1.44 9.37
CA ASP A 107 17.49 1.88 10.35
C ASP A 107 17.11 1.63 11.81
N GLY A 108 16.00 0.93 12.11
CA GLY A 108 15.53 0.70 13.47
C GLY A 108 15.29 2.00 14.24
N ASN A 109 15.00 3.09 13.54
CA ASN A 109 14.74 4.39 14.14
C ASN A 109 13.42 4.34 14.93
N ARG A 110 13.56 4.23 16.25
CA ARG A 110 12.45 4.11 17.18
C ARG A 110 11.40 5.22 17.04
N GLU A 111 11.80 6.44 16.71
CA GLU A 111 10.86 7.56 16.54
C GLU A 111 9.96 7.33 15.32
N VAL A 112 10.52 6.79 14.22
CA VAL A 112 9.76 6.44 13.02
C VAL A 112 8.83 5.27 13.31
N GLU A 113 9.31 4.25 14.01
CA GLU A 113 8.49 3.10 14.41
C GLU A 113 7.30 3.51 15.28
N GLU A 114 7.51 4.37 16.29
CA GLU A 114 6.45 4.88 17.16
C GLU A 114 5.40 5.71 16.39
N LYS A 115 5.84 6.52 15.41
CA LYS A 115 4.92 7.25 14.51
C LYS A 115 4.09 6.31 13.66
N VAL A 116 4.72 5.26 13.11
CA VAL A 116 4.04 4.25 12.28
C VAL A 116 3.03 3.45 13.08
N GLU A 117 3.39 3.04 14.30
CA GLU A 117 2.44 2.37 15.20
C GLU A 117 1.22 3.25 15.50
N TYR A 118 1.43 4.55 15.73
CA TYR A 118 0.33 5.49 15.93
C TYR A 118 -0.55 5.59 14.67
N ILE A 119 0.05 5.69 13.48
CA ILE A 119 -0.68 5.73 12.21
C ILE A 119 -1.53 4.46 12.05
N PHE A 120 -0.96 3.29 12.31
CA PHE A 120 -1.67 2.02 12.21
C PHE A 120 -2.84 1.93 13.19
N LYS A 121 -2.70 2.47 14.40
CA LYS A 121 -3.80 2.56 15.38
C LYS A 121 -4.93 3.50 14.94
N LYS A 122 -4.63 4.55 14.18
CA LYS A 122 -5.62 5.52 13.69
C LYS A 122 -6.35 5.02 12.44
N ILE A 123 -5.67 4.25 11.59
CA ILE A 123 -6.20 3.72 10.33
C ILE A 123 -7.04 2.44 10.52
N LYS A 124 -6.71 1.62 11.53
CA LYS A 124 -7.41 0.36 11.83
C LYS A 124 -8.87 0.59 12.25
#